data_AF-A0A969F8N0-F1
#
_entry.id   AF-A0A969F8N0-F1
#
_cell.length_a   1.000
_cell.length_b   1.000
_cell.length_c   1.000
_cell.angle_alpha   90.00
_cell.angle_beta   90.00
_cell.angle_gamma   90.00
#
_symmetry.space_group_name_H-M   'P 1'
#
loop_
_entity.id
_entity.type
_entity.pdbx_description
1 polymer ?
#
loop_
_entity_poly.entity_id
_entity_poly.type
_entity_poly.pdbx_seq_one_letter_code
_entity_poly.pdbx_strand_id
1 'polypeptide(L)'
;MCYNDADGTAVKVIADQLRERGVLPWMLPPTQAVSEDTLAQIRSVAICVGRGKVPWRDGETVKLLQHFVSQGIGPFVIVALPGCPETMQFPEGILQVNWRNQEAAGVELLASFIQAKPKIGNL
;
A
#
# COMPACT_ATOMS: atom_id res chain seq x y z
N MET A 1 0.80 4.47 -2.42
CA MET A 1 0.53 3.12 -2.93
C MET A 1 1.77 2.65 -3.67
N CYS A 2 2.41 1.61 -3.14
CA CYS A 2 3.57 0.94 -3.73
C CYS A 2 3.09 -0.29 -4.49
N TYR A 3 3.46 -0.44 -5.76
CA TYR A 3 2.95 -1.51 -6.64
C TYR A 3 3.94 -1.85 -7.76
N ASN A 4 3.85 -3.06 -8.29
CA ASN A 4 4.58 -3.40 -9.53
C ASN A 4 3.83 -2.87 -10.75
N ASP A 5 4.57 -2.47 -11.80
CA ASP A 5 3.99 -1.97 -13.05
C ASP A 5 2.94 -2.91 -13.67
N ALA A 6 3.16 -4.22 -13.56
CA ALA A 6 2.23 -5.25 -14.04
C ALA A 6 0.85 -5.19 -13.36
N ASP A 7 0.79 -4.64 -12.15
CA ASP A 7 -0.44 -4.51 -11.36
C ASP A 7 -1.10 -3.13 -11.53
N GLY A 8 -0.49 -2.22 -12.32
CA GLY A 8 -0.88 -0.81 -12.43
C GLY A 8 -2.35 -0.59 -12.80
N THR A 9 -2.93 -1.43 -13.66
CA THR A 9 -4.37 -1.35 -14.00
C THR A 9 -5.26 -1.57 -12.79
N ALA A 10 -4.98 -2.61 -11.99
CA ALA A 10 -5.76 -2.91 -10.78
C ALA A 10 -5.54 -1.82 -9.72
N VAL A 11 -4.31 -1.32 -9.58
CA VAL A 11 -3.97 -0.26 -8.61
C VAL A 11 -4.67 1.05 -8.98
N LYS A 12 -4.80 1.36 -10.27
CA LYS A 12 -5.55 2.54 -10.73
C LYS A 12 -7.03 2.47 -10.33
N VAL A 13 -7.67 1.30 -10.49
CA VAL A 13 -9.08 1.12 -10.12
C VAL A 13 -9.30 1.35 -8.62
N ILE A 14 -8.49 0.72 -7.76
CA ILE A 14 -8.61 0.95 -6.32
C ILE A 14 -8.26 2.40 -5.95
N ALA A 15 -7.31 3.03 -6.64
CA ALA A 15 -6.98 4.43 -6.41
C ALA A 15 -8.17 5.35 -6.75
N ASP A 16 -8.88 5.10 -7.83
CA ASP A 16 -10.09 5.84 -8.20
C ASP A 16 -11.20 5.63 -7.15
N GLN A 17 -11.42 4.40 -6.69
CA GLN A 17 -12.38 4.10 -5.61
C GLN A 17 -12.01 4.77 -4.27
N LEU A 18 -10.72 4.95 -3.98
CA LEU A 18 -10.24 5.72 -2.82
C LEU A 18 -10.50 7.22 -2.99
N ARG A 19 -10.29 7.78 -4.20
CA ARG A 19 -10.55 9.20 -4.50
C ARG A 19 -12.02 9.56 -4.32
N GLU A 20 -12.92 8.68 -4.75
CA GLU A 20 -14.37 8.83 -4.52
C GLU A 20 -14.72 8.94 -3.02
N ARG A 21 -13.87 8.41 -2.15
CA ARG A 21 -14.02 8.42 -0.69
C ARG A 21 -13.20 9.52 0.00
N GLY A 22 -12.67 10.48 -0.78
CA GLY A 22 -11.86 11.59 -0.28
C GLY A 22 -10.44 11.21 0.16
N VAL A 23 -9.97 10.01 -0.19
CA VAL A 23 -8.58 9.61 0.01
C VAL A 23 -7.82 9.86 -1.28
N LEU A 24 -6.75 10.65 -1.23
CA LEU A 24 -5.91 10.96 -2.39
C LEU A 24 -4.64 10.10 -2.37
N PRO A 25 -4.65 8.90 -2.97
CA PRO A 25 -3.47 8.05 -3.00
C PRO A 25 -2.39 8.63 -3.92
N TRP A 26 -1.19 8.76 -3.38
CA TRP A 26 0.02 8.91 -4.19
C TRP A 26 0.43 7.54 -4.75
N MET A 27 0.62 7.46 -6.06
CA MET A 27 1.05 6.24 -6.76
C MET A 27 2.58 6.26 -6.94
N LEU A 28 3.30 5.31 -6.35
CA LEU A 28 4.75 5.23 -6.40
C LEU A 28 5.19 3.85 -6.90
N PRO A 29 5.85 3.73 -8.06
CA PRO A 29 6.57 2.52 -8.40
C PRO A 29 7.85 2.40 -7.54
N PRO A 30 8.30 1.17 -7.20
CA PRO A 30 9.44 0.93 -6.31
C PRO A 30 10.75 1.60 -6.72
N THR A 31 10.96 1.79 -8.02
CA THR A 31 12.19 2.36 -8.60
C THR A 31 12.22 3.88 -8.63
N GLN A 32 11.10 4.54 -8.28
CA GLN A 32 11.01 5.99 -8.34
C GLN A 32 11.60 6.62 -7.07
N ALA A 33 12.58 7.51 -7.25
CA ALA A 33 13.08 8.35 -6.17
C ALA A 33 11.95 9.26 -5.65
N VAL A 34 11.81 9.34 -4.32
CA VAL A 34 10.82 10.17 -3.64
C VAL A 34 11.56 11.31 -2.95
N SER A 35 11.11 12.56 -3.17
CA SER A 35 11.70 13.73 -2.50
C SER A 35 11.34 13.76 -1.01
N GLU A 36 12.18 14.39 -0.18
CA GLU A 36 11.92 14.54 1.26
C GLU A 36 10.59 15.27 1.55
N ASP A 37 10.27 16.31 0.77
CA ASP A 37 9.01 17.04 0.88
C ASP A 37 7.78 16.17 0.60
N THR A 38 7.94 15.19 -0.29
CA THR A 38 6.88 14.21 -0.58
C THR A 38 6.78 13.20 0.55
N LEU A 39 7.91 12.69 1.04
CA LEU A 39 7.96 11.74 2.16
C LEU A 39 7.27 12.32 3.41
N ALA A 40 7.48 13.61 3.71
CA ALA A 40 6.86 14.31 4.83
C ALA A 40 5.32 14.34 4.76
N GLN A 41 4.73 14.16 3.58
CA GLN A 41 3.27 14.16 3.39
C GLN A 41 2.65 12.76 3.47
N ILE A 42 3.47 11.70 3.41
CA ILE A 42 2.99 10.32 3.43
C ILE A 42 2.62 9.93 4.86
N ARG A 43 1.33 9.65 5.10
CA ARG A 43 0.81 9.23 6.41
C ARG A 43 0.64 7.73 6.56
N SER A 44 0.62 7.00 5.46
CA SER A 44 0.47 5.55 5.43
C SER A 44 0.90 5.00 4.09
N VAL A 45 1.24 3.72 4.07
CA VAL A 45 1.75 3.05 2.86
C VAL A 45 0.92 1.81 2.58
N ALA A 46 0.18 1.85 1.47
CA ALA A 46 -0.47 0.66 0.91
C ALA A 46 0.51 -0.07 -0.03
N ILE A 47 0.82 -1.34 0.26
CA ILE A 47 1.64 -2.24 -0.54
C ILE A 47 0.69 -3.14 -1.33
N CYS A 48 0.60 -2.90 -2.64
CA CYS A 48 -0.32 -3.62 -3.50
C CYS A 48 0.37 -4.84 -4.13
N VAL A 49 -0.26 -6.00 -4.00
CA VAL A 49 0.29 -7.28 -4.41
C VAL A 49 -0.68 -7.95 -5.37
N GLY A 50 -0.32 -8.12 -6.63
CA GLY A 50 -1.13 -8.80 -7.64
C GLY A 50 -0.38 -9.95 -8.30
N ARG A 51 -0.34 -9.93 -9.64
CA ARG A 51 0.40 -10.91 -10.47
C ARG A 51 1.88 -10.57 -10.58
N GLY A 52 2.26 -9.36 -10.18
CA GLY A 52 3.63 -8.90 -10.18
C GLY A 52 4.53 -9.64 -9.18
N LYS A 53 5.76 -9.15 -9.05
CA LYS A 53 6.73 -9.71 -8.11
C LYS A 53 6.25 -9.56 -6.67
N VAL A 54 6.69 -10.49 -5.83
CA VAL A 54 6.42 -10.45 -4.40
C VAL A 54 7.22 -9.29 -3.77
N PRO A 55 6.57 -8.26 -3.19
CA PRO A 55 7.26 -7.04 -2.74
C PRO A 55 8.38 -7.27 -1.73
N TRP A 56 8.20 -8.20 -0.80
CA TRP A 56 9.21 -8.54 0.22
C TRP A 56 10.32 -9.49 -0.28
N ARG A 57 10.27 -9.89 -1.57
CA ARG A 57 11.34 -10.65 -2.23
C ARG A 57 12.07 -9.84 -3.31
N ASP A 58 11.55 -8.66 -3.64
CA ASP A 58 12.14 -7.76 -4.63
C ASP A 58 13.06 -6.74 -3.94
N GLY A 59 14.35 -6.76 -4.29
CA GLY A 59 15.37 -5.97 -3.58
C GLY A 59 15.13 -4.46 -3.60
N GLU A 60 14.58 -3.92 -4.68
CA GLU A 60 14.28 -2.49 -4.79
C GLU A 60 13.06 -2.12 -3.92
N THR A 61 12.02 -2.95 -3.96
CA THR A 61 10.85 -2.76 -3.12
C THR A 61 11.19 -2.87 -1.63
N VAL A 62 12.03 -3.84 -1.25
CA VAL A 62 12.52 -3.98 0.13
C VAL A 62 13.28 -2.73 0.58
N LYS A 63 14.19 -2.19 -0.24
CA LYS A 63 14.93 -0.96 0.08
C LYS A 63 13.99 0.22 0.27
N LEU A 64 12.99 0.39 -0.60
CA LEU A 64 12.00 1.47 -0.48
C LEU A 64 11.20 1.35 0.83
N LEU A 65 10.76 0.15 1.16
CA LEU A 65 10.02 -0.09 2.41
C LEU A 65 10.90 0.16 3.64
N GLN A 66 12.17 -0.27 3.62
CA GLN A 66 13.14 0.03 4.67
C GLN A 66 13.39 1.53 4.82
N HIS A 67 13.41 2.27 3.71
CA HIS A 67 13.51 3.72 3.74
C HIS A 67 12.28 4.37 4.38
N PHE A 68 11.07 3.94 4.05
CA PHE A 68 9.86 4.44 4.74
C PHE A 68 9.90 4.16 6.25
N VAL A 69 10.31 2.96 6.65
CA VAL A 69 10.46 2.60 8.07
C VAL A 69 11.51 3.48 8.76
N SER A 70 12.66 3.74 8.13
CA SER A 70 13.72 4.57 8.73
C SER A 70 13.31 6.04 8.88
N GLN A 71 12.39 6.52 8.05
CA GLN A 71 11.79 7.85 8.15
C GLN A 71 10.59 7.90 9.13
N GLY A 72 10.25 6.80 9.80
CA GLY A 72 9.08 6.72 10.68
C GLY A 72 7.74 6.78 9.93
N ILE A 73 7.75 6.56 8.62
CA ILE A 73 6.54 6.61 7.78
C ILE A 73 5.76 5.30 7.97
N GLY A 74 4.54 5.44 8.47
CA GLY A 74 3.62 4.34 8.73
C GLY A 74 2.29 4.85 9.28
N PRO A 75 1.24 4.01 9.30
CA PRO A 75 1.29 2.55 9.24
C PRO A 75 1.26 1.95 7.82
N PHE A 76 1.67 0.67 7.71
CA PHE A 76 1.64 -0.11 6.46
C PHE A 76 0.37 -0.97 6.36
N VAL A 77 -0.16 -1.13 5.15
CA VAL A 77 -1.24 -2.04 4.83
C VAL A 77 -0.93 -2.80 3.55
N ILE A 78 -1.19 -4.10 3.54
CA ILE A 78 -1.04 -4.93 2.35
C ILE A 78 -2.39 -5.04 1.66
N VAL A 79 -2.42 -4.80 0.35
CA VAL A 79 -3.63 -4.91 -0.47
C VAL A 79 -3.42 -6.04 -1.47
N ALA A 80 -4.15 -7.14 -1.28
CA ALA A 80 -4.14 -8.25 -2.23
C ALA A 80 -5.07 -7.93 -3.41
N LEU A 81 -4.48 -7.75 -4.59
CA LEU A 81 -5.15 -7.40 -5.84
C LEU A 81 -5.60 -8.66 -6.62
N PRO A 82 -6.45 -8.51 -7.66
CA PRO A 82 -6.75 -9.58 -8.59
C PRO A 82 -5.48 -10.25 -9.13
N GLY A 83 -5.41 -11.58 -9.02
CA GLY A 83 -4.24 -12.37 -9.44
C GLY A 83 -3.14 -12.54 -8.39
N CYS A 84 -3.28 -11.97 -7.20
CA CYS A 84 -2.49 -12.38 -6.04
C CYS A 84 -2.82 -13.83 -5.66
N PRO A 85 -1.84 -14.75 -5.60
CA PRO A 85 -2.10 -16.14 -5.22
C PRO A 85 -2.79 -16.23 -3.86
N GLU A 86 -3.73 -17.16 -3.71
CA GLU A 86 -4.36 -17.43 -2.40
C GLU A 86 -3.37 -18.01 -1.40
N THR A 87 -2.38 -18.75 -1.90
CA THR A 87 -1.28 -19.34 -1.13
C THR A 87 -0.19 -18.32 -0.75
N MET A 88 -0.34 -17.05 -1.15
CA MET A 88 0.64 -16.02 -0.83
C MET A 88 0.70 -15.78 0.68
N GLN A 89 1.89 -15.97 1.24
CA GLN A 89 2.17 -15.63 2.63
C GLN A 89 2.57 -14.16 2.74
N PHE A 90 1.82 -13.41 3.54
CA PHE A 90 2.09 -12.02 3.85
C PHE A 90 2.87 -11.90 5.17
N PRO A 91 3.69 -10.86 5.35
CA PRO A 91 4.28 -10.54 6.65
C PRO A 91 3.22 -10.47 7.76
N GLU A 92 3.53 -11.09 8.90
CA GLU A 92 2.69 -11.03 10.09
C GLU A 92 2.69 -9.63 10.72
N GLY A 93 1.60 -9.28 11.42
CA GLY A 93 1.48 -8.00 12.13
C GLY A 93 1.17 -6.78 11.26
N ILE A 94 1.07 -6.95 9.93
CA ILE A 94 0.63 -5.90 8.99
C ILE A 94 -0.83 -6.13 8.62
N LEU A 95 -1.66 -5.07 8.64
CA LEU A 95 -3.05 -5.16 8.20
C LEU A 95 -3.12 -5.64 6.74
N GLN A 96 -4.01 -6.59 6.46
CA GLN A 96 -4.23 -7.13 5.13
C GLN A 96 -5.65 -6.80 4.67
N VAL A 97 -5.75 -6.22 3.48
CA VAL A 97 -7.00 -5.95 2.78
C VAL A 97 -7.08 -6.88 1.58
N ASN A 98 -8.09 -7.74 1.56
CA ASN A 98 -8.35 -8.58 0.39
C ASN A 98 -9.23 -7.80 -0.61
N TRP A 99 -8.68 -7.54 -1.79
CA TRP A 99 -9.38 -6.89 -2.89
C TRP A 99 -9.33 -7.74 -4.18
N ARG A 100 -9.11 -9.06 -4.06
CA ARG A 100 -9.03 -9.98 -5.21
C ARG A 100 -10.31 -10.01 -6.05
N ASN A 101 -11.47 -9.88 -5.39
CA ASN A 101 -12.79 -9.89 -6.01
C ASN A 101 -13.32 -8.48 -6.32
N GLN A 102 -12.52 -7.44 -6.07
CA GLN A 102 -12.87 -6.03 -6.31
C GLN A 102 -14.11 -5.53 -5.53
N GLU A 103 -14.44 -6.17 -4.42
CA GLU A 103 -15.59 -5.80 -3.59
C GLU A 103 -15.36 -4.48 -2.83
N ALA A 104 -16.43 -3.69 -2.70
CA ALA A 104 -16.39 -2.37 -2.06
C ALA A 104 -15.91 -2.41 -0.59
N ALA A 105 -16.25 -3.49 0.13
CA ALA A 105 -15.88 -3.67 1.54
C ALA A 105 -14.35 -3.61 1.76
N GLY A 106 -13.56 -4.13 0.82
CA GLY A 106 -12.10 -4.05 0.90
C GLY A 106 -11.59 -2.61 0.82
N VAL A 107 -12.16 -1.80 -0.07
CA VAL A 107 -11.78 -0.39 -0.21
C VAL A 107 -12.25 0.45 0.97
N GLU A 108 -13.44 0.16 1.50
CA GLU A 108 -13.94 0.83 2.70
C GLU A 108 -13.04 0.59 3.91
N LEU A 109 -12.58 -0.65 4.09
CA LEU A 109 -11.60 -0.98 5.12
C LEU A 109 -10.27 -0.23 4.91
N LEU A 110 -9.77 -0.21 3.68
CA LEU A 110 -8.54 0.50 3.32
C LEU A 110 -8.66 2.02 3.57
N ALA A 111 -9.76 2.63 3.14
CA ALA A 111 -10.00 4.06 3.33
C ALA A 111 -10.10 4.40 4.82
N SER A 112 -10.83 3.58 5.59
CA SER A 112 -10.97 3.75 7.05
C SER A 112 -9.63 3.67 7.76
N PHE A 113 -8.76 2.73 7.35
CA PHE A 113 -7.41 2.62 7.88
C PHE A 113 -6.54 3.84 7.56
N ILE A 114 -6.58 4.33 6.32
CA ILE A 114 -5.79 5.49 5.89
C ILE A 114 -6.26 6.78 6.60
N GLN A 115 -7.57 6.92 6.83
CA GLN A 115 -8.17 8.10 7.46
C GLN A 115 -8.12 8.06 8.98
N ALA A 116 -7.90 6.88 9.59
CA ALA A 116 -7.71 6.78 11.03
C ALA A 116 -6.52 7.66 11.46
N LYS A 117 -6.75 8.55 12.43
CA LYS A 117 -5.64 9.30 13.04
C LYS A 117 -4.68 8.28 13.67
N PRO A 118 -3.35 8.39 13.44
CA PRO A 118 -2.41 7.58 14.18
C PRO A 118 -2.66 7.78 15.67
N LYS A 119 -2.90 6.69 16.40
CA LYS A 119 -2.83 6.74 17.86
C LYS A 119 -1.36 7.01 18.18
N ILE A 120 -1.03 8.27 18.40
CA ILE A 120 0.24 8.65 19.03
C ILE A 120 0.14 8.09 20.45
N GLY A 121 0.56 6.84 20.62
CA GLY A 121 0.91 6.33 21.93
C GLY A 121 2.16 7.08 22.33
N ASN A 122 2.07 7.87 23.39
CA ASN A 122 3.25 8.39 24.08
C ASN A 122 4.16 7.18 24.40
N LEU A 123 5.29 7.09 23.72
CA LEU A 123 6.45 6.31 24.14
C LEU A 123 7.35 7.23 24.96
#